data_AF-A0A935P1K0-F1
#
_entry.id   AF-A0A935P1K0-F1
#
_cell.length_a   1.000
_cell.length_b   1.000
_cell.length_c   1.000
_cell.angle_alpha   90.00
_cell.angle_beta   90.00
_cell.angle_gamma   90.00
#
_symmetry.space_group_name_H-M   'P 1'
#
loop_
_entity.id
_entity.type
_entity.pdbx_description
1 polymer ?
#
loop_
_entity_poly.entity_id
_entity_poly.type
_entity_poly.pdbx_seq_one_letter_code
_entity_poly.pdbx_strand_id
1 'polypeptide(L)'
;MHVAALLQEQLRLLRQAGPAQTGGPAQTRAPGPAERRRSRFDEGHAPDALELLNGLRPLELRALAQRLQITAELAAASGVGEVRRALWRALAAATGGGDAEPMVLGGRLVAWTPPRGLSPAAAQWPRALPPPRAAQPPDEEPECLDTLLDAADRALGVRLGPRGRDGKGAWGQRAAELLGVIDRGDEEPDWRGDVEIKTVPVARTRDGLWRVVEDPAISTVGATPIAKLQRVLWLCRAEVPPDDATLLSWYLLEWDPVVATLVERYLHTRPKGPRGGRGRGYYLHKRFFAEAGLWASLNGPPVVETR
;
A
#
# COMPACT_ATOMS: atom_id res chain seq x y z
N MET A 1 -4.79 -8.48 22.60
CA MET A 1 -3.52 -8.26 23.33
C MET A 1 -2.61 -9.50 23.40
N HIS A 2 -3.11 -10.74 23.47
CA HIS A 2 -2.26 -11.94 23.63
C HIS A 2 -1.43 -12.35 22.37
N VAL A 3 -1.88 -12.01 21.16
CA VAL A 3 -1.26 -12.42 19.87
C VAL A 3 0.14 -11.88 19.70
N ALA A 4 0.26 -10.57 19.92
CA ALA A 4 1.49 -9.85 19.67
C ALA A 4 2.54 -10.17 20.73
N ALA A 5 2.14 -10.42 21.97
CA ALA A 5 3.05 -10.89 23.01
C ALA A 5 3.59 -12.30 22.69
N LEU A 6 2.74 -13.23 22.23
CA LEU A 6 3.16 -14.57 21.80
C LEU A 6 4.10 -14.51 20.59
N LEU A 7 3.79 -13.68 19.58
CA LEU A 7 4.63 -13.47 18.41
C LEU A 7 5.95 -12.78 18.75
N GLN A 8 5.92 -11.73 19.57
CA GLN A 8 7.12 -11.05 20.04
C GLN A 8 8.00 -12.02 20.83
N GLU A 9 7.42 -12.88 21.67
CA GLU A 9 8.16 -13.89 22.43
C GLU A 9 8.74 -14.97 21.52
N GLN A 10 7.98 -15.52 20.56
CA GLN A 10 8.51 -16.49 19.60
C GLN A 10 9.58 -15.88 18.68
N LEU A 11 9.43 -14.62 18.28
CA LEU A 11 10.45 -13.87 17.52
C LEU A 11 11.67 -13.57 18.37
N ARG A 12 11.51 -13.23 19.66
CA ARG A 12 12.62 -13.06 20.62
C ARG A 12 13.42 -14.36 20.75
N LEU A 13 12.74 -15.50 20.90
CA LEU A 13 13.38 -16.81 20.98
C LEU A 13 14.08 -17.21 19.67
N LEU A 14 13.48 -16.92 18.50
CA LEU A 14 14.14 -17.11 17.20
C LEU A 14 15.39 -16.23 17.04
N ARG A 15 15.38 -15.01 17.58
CA ARG A 15 16.53 -14.09 17.57
C ARG A 15 17.65 -14.55 18.49
N GLN A 16 17.31 -15.14 19.64
CA GLN A 16 18.30 -15.71 20.57
C GLN A 16 18.96 -16.99 20.05
N ALA A 17 18.29 -17.71 19.15
CA ALA A 17 18.80 -18.92 18.52
C ALA A 17 19.64 -18.67 17.23
N GLY A 18 20.00 -17.42 16.93
CA GLY A 18 20.83 -17.06 15.77
C GLY A 18 22.21 -17.76 15.78
N PRO A 19 22.85 -17.95 14.60
CA PRO A 19 24.04 -18.78 14.47
C PRO A 19 25.17 -18.28 15.36
N ALA A 20 25.90 -19.21 15.98
CA ALA A 20 27.07 -18.94 16.79
C ALA A 20 27.98 -17.94 16.07
N GLN A 21 28.14 -16.75 16.66
CA GLN A 21 29.00 -15.70 16.10
C GLN A 21 30.42 -16.25 16.02
N THR A 22 30.89 -16.56 14.81
CA THR A 22 32.31 -16.78 14.57
C THR A 22 33.01 -15.43 14.72
N GLY A 23 33.76 -15.29 15.81
CA GLY A 23 34.36 -14.04 16.27
C GLY A 23 35.24 -13.39 15.20
N GLY A 24 34.87 -12.18 14.80
CA GLY A 24 35.70 -11.23 14.08
C GLY A 24 35.48 -9.83 14.66
N PRO A 25 36.50 -8.97 14.73
CA PRO A 25 36.42 -7.70 15.45
C PRO A 25 35.42 -6.74 14.81
N ALA A 26 34.61 -6.12 15.67
CA ALA A 26 33.50 -5.24 15.29
C ALA A 26 33.98 -3.94 14.63
N GLN A 27 33.67 -3.78 13.34
CA GLN A 27 33.64 -2.46 12.70
C GLN A 27 32.22 -1.91 12.82
N THR A 28 32.08 -0.70 13.39
CA THR A 28 30.83 0.05 13.48
C THR A 28 30.32 0.43 12.09
N ARG A 29 29.51 -0.45 11.50
CA ARG A 29 28.76 -0.20 10.26
C ARG A 29 27.38 0.35 10.62
N ALA A 30 26.92 1.37 9.91
CA ALA A 30 25.55 1.86 10.05
C ALA A 30 24.56 0.71 9.77
N PRO A 31 23.48 0.56 10.56
CA PRO A 31 22.60 -0.59 10.47
C PRO A 31 22.01 -0.71 9.06
N GLY A 32 22.09 -1.91 8.48
CA GLY A 32 21.53 -2.18 7.16
C GLY A 32 20.00 -2.01 7.13
N PRO A 33 19.36 -2.01 5.95
CA PRO A 33 17.89 -1.96 5.82
C PRO A 33 17.17 -3.06 6.62
N ALA A 34 17.82 -4.21 6.84
CA ALA A 34 17.33 -5.29 7.69
C ALA A 34 17.43 -4.96 9.19
N GLU A 35 18.48 -4.26 9.64
CA GLU A 35 18.66 -3.86 11.04
C GLU A 35 17.82 -2.64 11.42
N ARG A 36 17.58 -1.72 10.49
CA ARG A 36 16.61 -0.62 10.70
C ARG A 36 15.17 -1.13 10.84
N ARG A 37 14.80 -2.19 10.12
CA ARG A 37 13.53 -2.92 10.34
C ARG A 37 13.50 -3.62 11.70
N ARG A 38 14.64 -4.13 12.20
CA ARG A 38 14.73 -4.76 13.54
C ARG A 38 14.47 -3.78 14.70
N SER A 39 14.89 -2.52 14.59
CA SER A 39 14.77 -1.51 15.67
C SER A 39 13.33 -1.03 15.97
N ARG A 40 12.37 -1.22 15.07
CA ARG A 40 10.97 -0.79 15.28
C ARG A 40 10.16 -1.73 16.18
N PHE A 41 10.68 -2.90 16.53
CA PHE A 41 9.93 -3.94 17.25
C PHE A 41 10.06 -3.85 18.78
N ASP A 42 10.96 -3.00 19.30
CA ASP A 42 11.26 -2.93 20.74
C ASP A 42 10.40 -1.89 21.49
N GLU A 43 9.54 -1.12 20.80
CA GLU A 43 8.73 -0.04 21.37
C GLU A 43 7.23 -0.43 21.53
N GLY A 44 6.93 -1.44 22.34
CA GLY A 44 5.66 -1.60 23.09
C GLY A 44 4.31 -1.63 22.34
N HIS A 45 4.26 -1.47 21.02
CA HIS A 45 3.04 -1.49 20.22
C HIS A 45 2.98 -2.82 19.48
N ALA A 46 1.94 -3.60 19.75
CA ALA A 46 1.63 -4.81 19.01
C ALA A 46 1.44 -4.48 17.52
N PRO A 47 2.38 -4.85 16.61
CA PRO A 47 2.17 -4.64 15.19
C PRO A 47 0.96 -5.45 14.72
N ASP A 48 0.22 -4.92 13.75
CA ASP A 48 -0.79 -5.67 13.00
C ASP A 48 -0.10 -6.92 12.43
N ALA A 49 -0.69 -8.11 12.65
CA ALA A 49 -0.11 -9.39 12.24
C ALA A 49 0.25 -9.40 10.75
N LEU A 50 -0.47 -8.63 9.92
CA LEU A 50 -0.17 -8.46 8.50
C LEU A 50 1.18 -7.80 8.25
N GLU A 51 1.48 -6.68 8.91
CA GLU A 51 2.75 -5.96 8.75
C GLU A 51 3.91 -6.84 9.21
N LEU A 52 3.73 -7.54 10.33
CA LEU A 52 4.73 -8.46 10.85
C LEU A 52 5.02 -9.59 9.86
N LEU A 53 4.00 -10.30 9.39
CA LEU A 53 4.17 -11.43 8.46
C LEU A 53 4.77 -10.99 7.11
N ASN A 54 4.38 -9.82 6.60
CA ASN A 54 4.97 -9.25 5.39
C ASN A 54 6.45 -8.88 5.58
N GLY A 55 6.84 -8.46 6.79
CA GLY A 55 8.22 -8.12 7.13
C GLY A 55 9.16 -9.33 7.27
N LEU A 56 8.65 -10.54 7.49
CA LEU A 56 9.46 -11.75 7.66
C LEU A 56 9.94 -12.31 6.32
N ARG A 57 11.18 -12.81 6.30
CA ARG A 57 11.79 -13.52 5.15
C ARG A 57 11.25 -14.94 5.03
N PRO A 58 11.38 -15.60 3.86
CA PRO A 58 10.88 -16.96 3.65
C PRO A 58 11.35 -18.00 4.69
N LEU A 59 12.61 -17.94 5.10
CA LEU A 59 13.15 -18.83 6.14
C LEU A 59 12.57 -18.53 7.53
N GLU A 60 12.35 -17.25 7.85
CA GLU A 60 11.75 -16.83 9.14
C GLU A 60 10.28 -17.24 9.21
N LEU A 61 9.55 -17.14 8.11
CA LEU A 61 8.17 -17.61 7.98
C LEU A 61 8.08 -19.12 8.18
N ARG A 62 8.94 -19.91 7.53
CA ARG A 62 8.96 -21.38 7.71
C ARG A 62 9.30 -21.77 9.15
N ALA A 63 10.28 -21.11 9.76
CA ALA A 63 10.65 -21.36 11.16
C ALA A 63 9.51 -21.02 12.11
N LEU A 64 8.80 -19.90 11.90
CA LEU A 64 7.62 -19.54 12.67
C LEU A 64 6.51 -20.57 12.49
N ALA A 65 6.24 -21.01 11.26
CA ALA A 65 5.17 -21.96 10.96
C ALA A 65 5.45 -23.36 11.54
N GLN A 66 6.72 -23.80 11.57
CA GLN A 66 7.13 -25.02 12.27
C GLN A 66 6.90 -24.93 13.78
N ARG A 67 7.25 -23.80 14.41
CA ARG A 67 7.01 -23.60 15.86
C ARG A 67 5.54 -23.58 16.23
N LEU A 68 4.70 -23.05 15.34
CA LEU A 68 3.25 -23.05 15.47
C LEU A 68 2.61 -24.38 15.02
N GLN A 69 3.40 -25.38 14.61
CA GLN A 69 2.95 -26.70 14.16
C GLN A 69 1.95 -26.65 12.98
N ILE A 70 2.08 -25.65 12.11
CA ILE A 70 1.23 -25.45 10.92
C ILE A 70 1.76 -26.32 9.77
N THR A 71 1.89 -27.63 9.96
CA THR A 71 2.64 -28.49 9.04
C THR A 71 1.84 -28.91 7.81
N ALA A 72 0.53 -29.11 7.94
CA ALA A 72 -0.31 -29.55 6.83
C ALA A 72 -0.54 -28.43 5.81
N GLU A 73 -0.82 -27.21 6.28
CA GLU A 73 -1.03 -26.05 5.41
C GLU A 73 0.28 -25.56 4.79
N LEU A 74 1.41 -25.67 5.50
CA LEU A 74 2.74 -25.44 4.93
C LEU A 74 3.04 -26.39 3.77
N ALA A 75 2.69 -27.67 3.91
CA ALA A 75 2.93 -28.68 2.87
C ALA A 75 2.10 -28.42 1.61
N ALA A 76 0.92 -27.81 1.77
CA ALA A 76 0.05 -27.40 0.67
C ALA A 76 0.42 -26.04 0.06
N ALA A 77 1.23 -25.23 0.75
CA ALA A 77 1.59 -23.90 0.30
C ALA A 77 2.57 -23.93 -0.90
N SER A 78 2.13 -23.38 -2.03
CA SER A 78 2.93 -23.30 -3.27
C SER A 78 3.91 -22.12 -3.31
N GLY A 79 3.81 -21.18 -2.36
CA GLY A 79 4.62 -19.96 -2.36
C GLY A 79 4.59 -19.20 -1.03
N VAL A 80 5.42 -18.15 -0.93
CA VAL A 80 5.60 -17.37 0.30
C VAL A 80 4.31 -16.70 0.78
N GLY A 81 3.46 -16.24 -0.16
CA GLY A 81 2.15 -15.67 0.16
C GLY A 81 1.23 -16.66 0.89
N GLU A 82 1.14 -17.89 0.39
CA GLU A 82 0.34 -18.95 1.03
C GLU A 82 0.88 -19.33 2.41
N VAL A 83 2.21 -19.33 2.59
CA VAL A 83 2.81 -19.52 3.92
C VAL A 83 2.42 -18.39 4.88
N ARG A 84 2.45 -17.13 4.42
CA ARG A 84 1.99 -16.00 5.24
C ARG A 84 0.51 -16.13 5.56
N ARG A 85 -0.33 -16.56 4.62
CA ARG A 85 -1.78 -16.72 4.82
C ARG A 85 -2.09 -17.79 5.86
N ALA A 86 -1.42 -18.94 5.76
CA ALA A 86 -1.53 -20.02 6.73
C ALA A 86 -1.12 -19.55 8.14
N LEU A 87 -0.01 -18.81 8.24
CA LEU A 87 0.43 -18.20 9.49
C LEU A 87 -0.60 -17.22 10.05
N TRP A 88 -1.18 -16.36 9.21
CA TRP A 88 -2.22 -15.42 9.63
C TRP A 88 -3.44 -16.15 10.19
N ARG A 89 -3.93 -17.19 9.49
CA ARG A 89 -5.09 -18.00 9.94
C ARG A 89 -4.84 -18.63 11.30
N ALA A 90 -3.67 -19.22 11.50
CA ALA A 90 -3.30 -19.83 12.78
C ALA A 90 -3.27 -18.80 13.91
N LEU A 91 -2.73 -17.59 13.64
CA LEU A 91 -2.69 -16.50 14.60
C LEU A 91 -4.08 -15.95 14.92
N ALA A 92 -4.94 -15.78 13.92
CA ALA A 92 -6.33 -15.38 14.07
C ALA A 92 -7.10 -16.38 14.95
N ALA A 93 -7.02 -17.68 14.61
CA ALA A 93 -7.66 -18.76 15.35
C ALA A 93 -7.21 -18.83 16.82
N ALA A 94 -5.90 -18.70 17.07
CA ALA A 94 -5.34 -18.76 18.42
C ALA A 94 -5.79 -17.61 19.33
N THR A 95 -6.35 -16.55 18.76
CA THR A 95 -6.53 -15.27 19.47
C THR A 95 -7.96 -14.78 19.47
N GLY A 96 -8.87 -15.54 18.86
CA GLY A 96 -10.29 -15.20 18.76
C GLY A 96 -10.55 -13.91 17.97
N GLY A 97 -9.58 -13.43 17.18
CA GLY A 97 -9.71 -12.26 16.31
C GLY A 97 -9.60 -12.66 14.85
N GLY A 98 -10.29 -11.95 13.95
CA GLY A 98 -10.19 -12.23 12.51
C GLY A 98 -11.38 -11.73 11.71
N ASP A 99 -11.66 -10.42 11.73
CA ASP A 99 -12.89 -9.90 11.14
C ASP A 99 -12.89 -9.94 9.59
N ALA A 100 -11.73 -10.09 8.95
CA ALA A 100 -11.63 -10.40 7.52
C ALA A 100 -10.32 -11.14 7.20
N GLU A 101 -10.42 -12.21 6.39
CA GLU A 101 -9.24 -12.90 5.90
C GLU A 101 -8.48 -12.04 4.88
N PRO A 102 -7.15 -11.85 5.02
CA PRO A 102 -6.35 -11.12 4.06
C PRO A 102 -6.21 -11.90 2.75
N MET A 103 -6.11 -11.17 1.64
CA MET A 103 -5.83 -11.77 0.34
C MET A 103 -4.31 -11.93 0.15
N VAL A 104 -3.92 -12.98 -0.58
CA VAL A 104 -2.55 -13.13 -1.07
C VAL A 104 -2.46 -12.41 -2.41
N LEU A 105 -1.59 -11.39 -2.50
CA LEU A 105 -1.21 -10.77 -3.75
C LEU A 105 0.30 -10.98 -3.95
N GLY A 106 0.66 -11.76 -4.97
CA GLY A 106 2.05 -12.18 -5.17
C GLY A 106 2.55 -12.93 -3.93
N GLY A 107 3.59 -12.38 -3.29
CA GLY A 107 4.14 -12.90 -2.05
C GLY A 107 3.48 -12.33 -0.79
N ARG A 108 2.65 -11.29 -0.85
CA ARG A 108 2.22 -10.51 0.34
C ARG A 108 0.81 -10.82 0.81
N LEU A 109 0.60 -10.58 2.10
CA LEU A 109 -0.74 -10.40 2.66
C LEU A 109 -1.16 -8.96 2.52
N VAL A 110 -2.33 -8.74 1.97
CA VAL A 110 -2.92 -7.42 1.83
C VAL A 110 -4.27 -7.43 2.52
N ALA A 111 -4.54 -6.39 3.30
CA ALA A 111 -5.87 -6.20 3.87
C ALA A 111 -6.84 -5.99 2.70
N TRP A 112 -7.79 -6.90 2.55
CA TRP A 112 -8.93 -6.63 1.70
C TRP A 112 -9.78 -5.59 2.41
N THR A 113 -9.71 -4.35 1.94
CA THR A 113 -10.62 -3.31 2.43
C THR A 113 -11.92 -3.46 1.66
N PRO A 114 -13.03 -3.80 2.33
CA PRO A 114 -14.30 -3.84 1.65
C PRO A 114 -14.56 -2.49 0.95
N PRO A 115 -15.04 -2.52 -0.30
CA PRO A 115 -15.45 -3.72 -1.01
C PRO A 115 -14.40 -4.33 -1.97
N ARG A 116 -13.35 -3.63 -2.46
CA ARG A 116 -12.71 -4.07 -3.74
C ARG A 116 -11.20 -3.96 -3.91
N GLY A 117 -10.47 -3.16 -3.14
CA GLY A 117 -9.06 -2.91 -3.43
C GLY A 117 -8.13 -3.17 -2.24
N LEU A 118 -6.84 -3.11 -2.54
CA LEU A 118 -5.76 -3.47 -1.65
C LEU A 118 -5.05 -2.24 -1.14
N SER A 119 -4.67 -2.26 0.13
CA SER A 119 -3.97 -1.15 0.78
C SER A 119 -2.92 -1.68 1.75
N PRO A 120 -1.92 -0.87 2.13
CA PRO A 120 -0.95 -1.27 3.14
C PRO A 120 -1.64 -1.42 4.50
N ALA A 121 -1.07 -2.17 5.43
CA ALA A 121 -1.60 -2.26 6.80
C ALA A 121 -1.64 -0.87 7.47
N ALA A 122 -2.48 -0.71 8.50
CA ALA A 122 -2.55 0.50 9.31
C ALA A 122 -2.56 0.13 10.79
N ALA A 123 -1.66 0.74 11.57
CA ALA A 123 -1.62 0.54 13.02
C ALA A 123 -2.82 1.19 13.75
N GLN A 124 -3.46 2.19 13.13
CA GLN A 124 -4.59 2.92 13.70
C GLN A 124 -5.48 3.53 12.63
N TRP A 125 -6.74 3.77 12.99
CA TRP A 125 -7.78 4.33 12.14
C TRP A 125 -8.43 5.57 12.77
N PRO A 126 -8.72 6.63 12.00
CA PRO A 126 -8.25 6.90 10.64
C PRO A 126 -6.72 6.94 10.55
N ARG A 127 -6.15 6.70 9.37
CA ARG A 127 -4.69 6.71 9.18
C ARG A 127 -4.10 8.03 9.66
N ALA A 128 -3.02 7.96 10.43
CA ALA A 128 -2.22 9.13 10.75
C ALA A 128 -1.45 9.61 9.51
N LEU A 129 -1.14 10.91 9.47
CA LEU A 129 -0.15 11.42 8.52
C LEU A 129 1.22 10.81 8.88
N PRO A 130 1.91 10.12 7.96
CA PRO A 130 3.21 9.53 8.28
C PRO A 130 4.24 10.63 8.59
N PRO A 131 5.21 10.36 9.49
CA PRO A 131 6.31 11.30 9.70
C PRO A 131 7.11 11.50 8.40
N PRO A 132 7.72 12.68 8.19
CA PRO A 132 8.54 12.94 7.02
C PRO A 132 9.66 11.91 6.86
N ARG A 133 9.89 11.45 5.63
CA ARG A 133 10.96 10.52 5.29
C ARG A 133 11.77 11.00 4.11
N ALA A 134 13.05 10.64 4.09
CA ALA A 134 13.90 10.84 2.92
C ALA A 134 13.45 9.93 1.78
N ALA A 135 13.49 10.46 0.55
CA ALA A 135 13.25 9.68 -0.65
C ALA A 135 14.28 8.56 -0.79
N GLN A 136 13.82 7.37 -1.18
CA GLN A 136 14.64 6.19 -1.47
C GLN A 136 14.06 5.47 -2.70
N PRO A 137 14.07 6.14 -3.88
CA PRO A 137 13.64 5.50 -5.12
C PRO A 137 14.53 4.28 -5.40
N PRO A 138 13.99 3.21 -6.00
CA PRO A 138 14.83 2.10 -6.46
C PRO A 138 15.73 2.55 -7.62
N ASP A 139 16.91 1.95 -7.72
CA ASP A 139 17.88 2.25 -8.80
C ASP A 139 17.40 1.74 -10.17
N GLU A 140 16.55 0.71 -10.16
CA GLU A 140 15.99 0.06 -11.34
C GLU A 140 14.46 0.03 -11.23
N GLU A 141 13.79 -0.05 -12.39
CA GLU A 141 12.34 -0.20 -12.42
C GLU A 141 11.93 -1.55 -11.80
N PRO A 142 10.91 -1.58 -10.93
CA PRO A 142 10.45 -2.81 -10.31
C PRO A 142 10.15 -3.93 -11.33
N GLU A 143 10.67 -5.14 -11.09
CA GLU A 143 10.53 -6.28 -11.99
C GLU A 143 9.20 -7.01 -11.84
N CYS A 144 8.57 -6.88 -10.67
CA CYS A 144 7.30 -7.53 -10.36
C CYS A 144 6.41 -6.66 -9.44
N LEU A 145 5.13 -7.01 -9.37
CA LEU A 145 4.14 -6.25 -8.60
C LEU A 145 4.51 -6.11 -7.11
N ASP A 146 5.10 -7.14 -6.51
CA ASP A 146 5.61 -7.07 -5.14
C ASP A 146 6.67 -5.96 -5.02
N THR A 147 7.69 -5.95 -5.90
CA THR A 147 8.73 -4.91 -5.86
C THR A 147 8.18 -3.50 -6.08
N LEU A 148 7.12 -3.35 -6.90
CA LEU A 148 6.41 -2.08 -7.10
C LEU A 148 5.70 -1.64 -5.81
N LEU A 149 4.96 -2.53 -5.16
CA LEU A 149 4.27 -2.24 -3.90
C LEU A 149 5.27 -1.95 -2.76
N ASP A 150 6.44 -2.62 -2.75
CA ASP A 150 7.54 -2.31 -1.81
C ASP A 150 8.07 -0.89 -2.01
N ALA A 151 8.15 -0.43 -3.27
CA ALA A 151 8.52 0.94 -3.57
C ALA A 151 7.44 1.93 -3.10
N ALA A 152 6.16 1.60 -3.31
CA ALA A 152 5.03 2.39 -2.79
C ALA A 152 5.04 2.50 -1.25
N ASP A 153 5.35 1.41 -0.53
CA ASP A 153 5.52 1.40 0.93
C ASP A 153 6.69 2.28 1.39
N ARG A 154 7.82 2.28 0.67
CA ARG A 154 8.96 3.16 0.95
C ARG A 154 8.63 4.63 0.72
N ALA A 155 7.76 4.93 -0.24
CA ALA A 155 7.37 6.28 -0.61
C ALA A 155 6.40 6.95 0.39
N LEU A 156 5.76 6.18 1.28
CA LEU A 156 4.89 6.73 2.32
C LEU A 156 5.67 7.66 3.26
N GLY A 157 5.15 8.88 3.45
CA GLY A 157 5.79 9.95 4.24
C GLY A 157 6.87 10.75 3.51
N VAL A 158 7.20 10.41 2.26
CA VAL A 158 8.13 11.21 1.46
C VAL A 158 7.44 12.49 0.99
N ARG A 159 8.14 13.61 1.11
CA ARG A 159 7.70 14.91 0.61
C ARG A 159 7.87 15.01 -0.90
N LEU A 160 6.81 15.40 -1.59
CA LEU A 160 6.81 15.58 -3.03
C LEU A 160 7.31 16.96 -3.44
N GLY A 161 7.49 17.89 -2.50
CA GLY A 161 7.86 19.27 -2.76
C GLY A 161 6.68 20.12 -3.27
N PRO A 162 6.93 21.38 -3.65
CA PRO A 162 5.88 22.31 -4.06
C PRO A 162 5.21 21.91 -5.37
N ARG A 163 3.96 22.36 -5.53
CA ARG A 163 3.06 22.02 -6.64
C ARG A 163 3.65 22.31 -8.04
N GLY A 164 4.64 23.20 -8.11
CA GLY A 164 5.27 23.66 -9.36
C GLY A 164 4.36 24.63 -10.13
N ARG A 165 4.96 25.44 -11.02
CA ARG A 165 4.20 26.43 -11.83
C ARG A 165 3.26 25.76 -12.86
N ASP A 166 3.59 24.56 -13.30
CA ASP A 166 2.81 23.79 -14.29
C ASP A 166 1.69 22.92 -13.66
N GLY A 167 1.56 22.98 -12.32
CA GLY A 167 0.29 22.93 -11.58
C GLY A 167 -0.49 21.63 -11.47
N LYS A 168 -0.31 20.64 -12.36
CA LYS A 168 -1.12 19.39 -12.34
C LYS A 168 -0.34 18.09 -12.57
N GLY A 169 0.83 18.14 -13.21
CA GLY A 169 1.64 16.95 -13.49
C GLY A 169 2.80 16.69 -12.52
N ALA A 170 3.32 17.73 -11.87
CA ALA A 170 4.59 17.65 -11.13
C ALA A 170 4.57 16.64 -9.96
N TRP A 171 3.50 16.62 -9.17
CA TRP A 171 3.37 15.64 -8.09
C TRP A 171 3.16 14.21 -8.59
N GLY A 172 2.46 14.03 -9.72
CA GLY A 172 2.30 12.72 -10.34
C GLY A 172 3.63 12.16 -10.82
N GLN A 173 4.41 12.98 -11.53
CA GLN A 173 5.73 12.63 -12.01
C GLN A 173 6.68 12.27 -10.85
N ARG A 174 6.79 13.14 -9.84
CA ARG A 174 7.64 12.86 -8.66
C ARG A 174 7.20 11.62 -7.91
N ALA A 175 5.90 11.35 -7.83
CA ALA A 175 5.40 10.13 -7.21
C ALA A 175 5.78 8.88 -8.04
N ALA A 176 5.72 8.93 -9.37
CA ALA A 176 6.19 7.85 -10.23
C ALA A 176 7.71 7.62 -10.09
N GLU A 177 8.51 8.69 -10.02
CA GLU A 177 9.96 8.64 -9.77
C GLU A 177 10.29 7.94 -8.44
N LEU A 178 9.51 8.18 -7.38
CA LEU A 178 9.69 7.48 -6.10
C LEU A 178 9.47 5.96 -6.19
N LEU A 179 8.66 5.52 -7.16
CA LEU A 179 8.40 4.11 -7.44
C LEU A 179 9.42 3.50 -8.43
N GLY A 180 10.27 4.32 -9.06
CA GLY A 180 11.19 3.91 -10.11
C GLY A 180 10.51 3.61 -11.44
N VAL A 181 9.30 4.13 -11.66
CA VAL A 181 8.54 3.89 -12.90
C VAL A 181 9.05 4.83 -13.98
N ILE A 182 9.35 4.25 -15.15
CA ILE A 182 9.81 4.98 -16.32
C ILE A 182 8.60 5.44 -17.13
N ASP A 183 8.55 6.72 -17.51
CA ASP A 183 7.49 7.27 -18.35
C ASP A 183 7.54 6.64 -19.76
N ARG A 184 6.42 6.04 -20.18
CA ARG A 184 6.26 5.37 -21.48
C ARG A 184 5.27 6.09 -22.41
N GLY A 185 4.71 7.21 -21.99
CA GLY A 185 3.71 7.97 -22.75
C GLY A 185 2.25 7.62 -22.43
N ASP A 186 1.32 8.18 -23.21
CA ASP A 186 -0.10 8.29 -22.85
C ASP A 186 -0.98 7.07 -23.21
N GLU A 187 -0.50 6.12 -24.00
CA GLU A 187 -1.33 5.04 -24.57
C GLU A 187 -1.42 3.78 -23.70
N GLU A 188 -0.36 3.46 -22.96
CA GLU A 188 -0.26 2.25 -22.13
C GLU A 188 -0.27 2.60 -20.63
N PRO A 189 -0.58 1.63 -19.75
CA PRO A 189 -0.36 1.76 -18.32
C PRO A 189 1.12 1.99 -17.98
N ASP A 190 1.37 2.86 -17.00
CA ASP A 190 2.72 3.38 -16.73
C ASP A 190 3.78 2.29 -16.44
N TRP A 191 3.53 1.43 -15.44
CA TRP A 191 4.49 0.40 -15.04
C TRP A 191 4.34 -0.83 -15.92
N ARG A 192 5.33 -1.04 -16.80
CA ARG A 192 5.49 -2.19 -17.69
C ARG A 192 4.24 -2.51 -18.54
N GLY A 193 3.41 -1.51 -18.83
CA GLY A 193 2.16 -1.69 -19.58
C GLY A 193 1.05 -2.41 -18.79
N ASP A 194 1.23 -2.60 -17.47
CA ASP A 194 0.30 -3.39 -16.64
C ASP A 194 -0.41 -2.54 -15.57
N VAL A 195 0.30 -1.69 -14.84
CA VAL A 195 -0.26 -0.89 -13.74
C VAL A 195 -0.19 0.60 -14.07
N GLU A 196 -1.33 1.28 -14.10
CA GLU A 196 -1.39 2.73 -14.14
C GLU A 196 -1.10 3.32 -12.74
N ILE A 197 -0.21 4.29 -12.66
CA ILE A 197 0.15 4.99 -11.43
C ILE A 197 -0.53 6.35 -11.41
N LYS A 198 -1.44 6.57 -10.45
CA LYS A 198 -2.13 7.86 -10.29
C LYS A 198 -2.03 8.36 -8.88
N THR A 199 -1.74 9.65 -8.71
CA THR A 199 -1.97 10.30 -7.41
C THR A 199 -3.43 10.70 -7.28
N VAL A 200 -4.03 10.48 -6.11
CA VAL A 200 -5.37 10.96 -5.75
C VAL A 200 -5.28 11.87 -4.53
N PRO A 201 -5.76 13.12 -4.59
CA PRO A 201 -5.64 14.01 -3.43
C PRO A 201 -6.66 13.67 -2.37
N VAL A 202 -6.20 13.68 -1.13
CA VAL A 202 -7.01 13.46 0.05
C VAL A 202 -6.82 14.59 1.05
N ALA A 203 -7.88 14.93 1.77
CA ALA A 203 -7.83 15.88 2.87
C ALA A 203 -8.65 15.38 4.06
N ARG A 204 -8.26 15.85 5.24
CA ARG A 204 -8.98 15.56 6.48
C ARG A 204 -10.21 16.45 6.61
N THR A 205 -11.37 15.86 6.92
CA THR A 205 -12.60 16.58 7.26
C THR A 205 -12.50 17.14 8.68
N ARG A 206 -13.49 17.97 9.06
CA ARG A 206 -13.62 18.47 10.44
C ARG A 206 -13.79 17.34 11.45
N ASP A 207 -14.44 16.24 11.05
CA ASP A 207 -14.67 15.05 11.87
C ASP A 207 -13.43 14.12 11.93
N GLY A 208 -12.30 14.56 11.36
CA GLY A 208 -11.05 13.82 11.41
C GLY A 208 -10.91 12.68 10.39
N LEU A 209 -11.85 12.54 9.46
CA LEU A 209 -11.84 11.51 8.42
C LEU A 209 -11.15 11.97 7.13
N TRP A 210 -10.50 11.08 6.40
CA TRP A 210 -9.96 11.34 5.08
C TRP A 210 -11.01 11.22 4.00
N ARG A 211 -10.99 12.15 3.02
CA ARG A 211 -11.81 12.11 1.81
C ARG A 211 -11.02 12.51 0.59
N VAL A 212 -11.42 12.00 -0.57
CA VAL A 212 -10.96 12.50 -1.87
C VAL A 212 -11.57 13.87 -2.14
N VAL A 213 -10.73 14.85 -2.49
CA VAL A 213 -11.17 16.26 -2.61
C VAL A 213 -11.39 16.74 -4.05
N GLU A 214 -10.75 16.10 -5.02
CA GLU A 214 -10.86 16.44 -6.44
C GLU A 214 -11.07 15.19 -7.28
N ASP A 215 -11.67 15.35 -8.46
CA ASP A 215 -11.87 14.26 -9.41
C ASP A 215 -10.54 14.03 -10.15
N PRO A 216 -9.85 12.89 -9.97
CA PRO A 216 -8.59 12.65 -10.66
C PRO A 216 -8.81 12.45 -12.16
N ALA A 217 -7.89 12.98 -12.95
CA ALA A 217 -7.86 12.80 -14.40
C ALA A 217 -7.35 11.39 -14.75
N ILE A 218 -8.03 10.74 -15.68
CA ILE A 218 -7.69 9.40 -16.18
C ILE A 218 -6.89 9.51 -17.47
N SER A 219 -7.49 10.12 -18.50
CA SER A 219 -6.88 10.27 -19.83
C SER A 219 -7.45 11.48 -20.57
N THR A 220 -6.87 11.82 -21.72
CA THR A 220 -7.47 12.75 -22.70
C THR A 220 -8.61 12.08 -23.44
N VAL A 221 -9.57 12.87 -23.93
CA VAL A 221 -10.57 12.36 -24.88
C VAL A 221 -9.87 11.99 -26.20
N GLY A 222 -10.14 10.78 -26.71
CA GLY A 222 -9.43 10.18 -27.85
C GLY A 222 -8.55 9.00 -27.45
N ALA A 223 -8.13 8.92 -26.18
CA ALA A 223 -7.51 7.74 -25.61
C ALA A 223 -8.57 6.73 -25.11
N THR A 224 -8.13 5.52 -24.75
CA THR A 224 -8.99 4.46 -24.21
C THR A 224 -8.92 4.48 -22.67
N PRO A 225 -9.78 5.25 -21.96
CA PRO A 225 -9.70 5.38 -20.49
C PRO A 225 -9.82 4.03 -19.77
N ILE A 226 -10.55 3.08 -20.35
CA ILE A 226 -10.75 1.75 -19.78
C ILE A 226 -9.45 0.93 -19.74
N ALA A 227 -8.54 1.13 -20.70
CA ALA A 227 -7.24 0.45 -20.70
C ALA A 227 -6.40 0.86 -19.48
N LYS A 228 -6.38 2.17 -19.18
CA LYS A 228 -5.71 2.72 -17.99
C LYS A 228 -6.38 2.34 -16.67
N LEU A 229 -7.63 1.87 -16.69
CA LEU A 229 -8.38 1.49 -15.49
C LEU A 229 -8.34 -0.02 -15.20
N GLN A 230 -7.69 -0.84 -16.04
CA GLN A 230 -7.61 -2.29 -15.84
C GLN A 230 -6.95 -2.65 -14.50
N ARG A 231 -5.87 -1.95 -14.15
CA ARG A 231 -5.19 -2.07 -12.86
C ARG A 231 -4.55 -0.73 -12.52
N VAL A 232 -4.92 -0.15 -11.38
CA VAL A 232 -4.49 1.20 -10.98
C VAL A 232 -3.94 1.20 -9.57
N LEU A 233 -2.71 1.68 -9.40
CA LEU A 233 -2.14 2.01 -8.11
C LEU A 233 -2.40 3.49 -7.80
N TRP A 234 -3.38 3.73 -6.93
CA TRP A 234 -3.72 5.06 -6.45
C TRP A 234 -2.83 5.46 -5.27
N LEU A 235 -1.95 6.43 -5.48
CA LEU A 235 -1.13 7.03 -4.43
C LEU A 235 -1.92 8.15 -3.75
N CYS A 236 -2.35 7.92 -2.51
CA CYS A 236 -3.13 8.87 -1.73
C CYS A 236 -2.24 10.02 -1.27
N ARG A 237 -2.42 11.20 -1.87
CA ARG A 237 -1.61 12.39 -1.65
C ARG A 237 -2.31 13.36 -0.71
N ALA A 238 -1.69 13.66 0.43
CA ALA A 238 -2.16 14.70 1.35
C ALA A 238 -1.32 15.97 1.18
N GLU A 239 -1.96 17.13 1.07
CA GLU A 239 -1.26 18.42 1.09
C GLU A 239 -0.81 18.74 2.52
N VAL A 240 0.41 19.27 2.64
CA VAL A 240 1.04 19.63 3.90
C VAL A 240 1.60 21.06 3.81
N PRO A 241 1.40 21.92 4.82
CA PRO A 241 1.92 23.29 4.79
C PRO A 241 3.45 23.35 4.73
N PRO A 242 4.02 24.43 4.16
CA PRO A 242 3.33 25.61 3.62
C PRO A 242 2.89 25.51 2.13
N ASP A 243 3.48 24.64 1.32
CA ASP A 243 3.09 24.36 -0.08
C ASP A 243 3.80 23.08 -0.50
N ASP A 244 3.40 21.95 0.08
CA ASP A 244 4.05 20.66 -0.14
C ASP A 244 2.97 19.56 -0.10
N ALA A 245 3.34 18.35 -0.49
CA ALA A 245 2.48 17.19 -0.41
C ALA A 245 3.26 15.96 0.05
N THR A 246 2.56 15.00 0.62
CA THR A 246 3.12 13.73 1.06
C THR A 246 2.24 12.58 0.63
N LEU A 247 2.85 11.41 0.43
CA LEU A 247 2.09 10.19 0.23
C LEU A 247 1.66 9.62 1.60
N LEU A 248 0.36 9.50 1.79
CA LEU A 248 -0.30 9.00 3.01
C LEU A 248 -0.45 7.48 2.98
N SER A 249 -0.87 6.95 1.83
CA SER A 249 -1.16 5.53 1.60
C SER A 249 -1.11 5.25 0.10
N TRP A 250 -1.19 3.98 -0.27
CA TRP A 250 -1.54 3.57 -1.63
C TRP A 250 -2.79 2.69 -1.61
N TYR A 251 -3.45 2.58 -2.77
CA TYR A 251 -4.63 1.77 -2.98
C TYR A 251 -4.58 1.13 -4.37
N LEU A 252 -4.30 -0.17 -4.45
CA LEU A 252 -4.31 -0.92 -5.70
C LEU A 252 -5.72 -1.41 -5.98
N LEU A 253 -6.28 -0.99 -7.11
CA LEU A 253 -7.60 -1.39 -7.58
C LEU A 253 -7.45 -2.15 -8.90
N GLU A 254 -8.01 -3.36 -8.95
CA GLU A 254 -8.08 -4.17 -10.16
C GLU A 254 -9.49 -4.10 -10.76
N TRP A 255 -9.56 -4.25 -12.07
CA TRP A 255 -10.82 -4.26 -12.79
C TRP A 255 -11.60 -5.54 -12.51
N ASP A 256 -12.83 -5.36 -12.05
CA ASP A 256 -13.83 -6.42 -11.89
C ASP A 256 -15.21 -5.90 -12.34
N PRO A 257 -16.25 -6.75 -12.44
CA PRO A 257 -17.58 -6.30 -12.87
C PRO A 257 -18.21 -5.19 -12.00
N VAL A 258 -17.86 -5.13 -10.71
CA VAL A 258 -18.36 -4.09 -9.80
C VAL A 258 -17.62 -2.78 -10.06
N VAL A 259 -16.30 -2.81 -10.18
CA VAL A 259 -15.48 -1.65 -10.58
C VAL A 259 -15.93 -1.14 -11.94
N ALA A 260 -16.20 -2.01 -12.91
CA ALA A 260 -16.77 -1.64 -14.21
C ALA A 260 -18.07 -0.86 -14.05
N THR A 261 -19.01 -1.36 -13.24
CA THR A 261 -20.28 -0.66 -12.95
C THR A 261 -20.07 0.70 -12.29
N LEU A 262 -19.11 0.80 -11.36
CA LEU A 262 -18.76 2.06 -10.71
C LEU A 262 -18.12 3.04 -11.69
N VAL A 263 -17.25 2.56 -12.58
CA VAL A 263 -16.61 3.38 -13.61
C VAL A 263 -17.67 3.88 -14.60
N GLU A 264 -18.57 3.04 -15.08
CA GLU A 264 -19.68 3.47 -15.95
C GLU A 264 -20.54 4.57 -15.30
N ARG A 265 -20.79 4.45 -13.98
CA ARG A 265 -21.58 5.43 -13.23
C ARG A 265 -20.84 6.75 -12.99
N TYR A 266 -19.53 6.71 -12.73
CA TYR A 266 -18.78 7.85 -12.19
C TYR A 266 -17.72 8.44 -13.13
N LEU A 267 -17.41 7.76 -14.23
CA LEU A 267 -16.54 8.28 -15.28
C LEU A 267 -17.30 9.35 -16.07
N HIS A 268 -16.70 10.52 -16.19
CA HIS A 268 -17.30 11.64 -16.90
C HIS A 268 -16.21 12.46 -17.59
N THR A 269 -16.62 13.36 -18.49
CA THR A 269 -15.67 14.25 -19.17
C THR A 269 -15.77 15.67 -18.67
N ARG A 270 -14.63 16.35 -18.53
CA ARG A 270 -14.55 17.79 -18.24
C ARG A 270 -13.56 18.47 -19.18
N PRO A 271 -13.66 19.80 -19.39
CA PRO A 271 -12.62 20.56 -20.07
C PRO A 271 -11.25 20.31 -19.41
N LYS A 272 -10.21 20.08 -20.23
CA LYS A 272 -8.81 19.87 -19.82
C LYS A 272 -7.96 20.99 -20.42
N GLY A 273 -7.12 21.62 -19.58
CA GLY A 273 -6.20 22.69 -20.00
C GLY A 273 -6.66 24.11 -19.60
N PRO A 274 -5.93 25.15 -20.05
CA PRO A 274 -6.20 26.54 -19.71
C PRO A 274 -7.56 27.01 -20.26
N ARG A 275 -8.08 28.09 -19.67
CA ARG A 275 -9.38 28.68 -20.03
C ARG A 275 -9.40 29.03 -21.54
N GLY A 276 -10.34 28.46 -22.29
CA GLY A 276 -10.46 28.62 -23.75
C GLY A 276 -9.97 27.43 -24.58
N GLY A 277 -9.28 26.46 -23.96
CA GLY A 277 -8.93 25.20 -24.62
C GLY A 277 -10.16 24.35 -24.94
N ARG A 278 -10.18 23.71 -26.12
CA ARG A 278 -11.22 22.74 -26.53
C ARG A 278 -10.94 21.31 -26.04
N GLY A 279 -9.78 21.06 -25.44
CA GLY A 279 -9.40 19.76 -24.91
C GLY A 279 -10.38 19.29 -23.83
N ARG A 280 -10.73 18.01 -23.87
CA ARG A 280 -11.50 17.34 -22.81
C ARG A 280 -10.67 16.19 -22.25
N GLY A 281 -10.89 15.88 -20.99
CA GLY A 281 -10.31 14.70 -20.33
C GLY A 281 -11.40 13.87 -19.69
N TYR A 282 -11.13 12.59 -19.50
CA TYR A 282 -11.89 11.68 -18.67
C TYR A 282 -11.45 11.83 -17.21
N TYR A 283 -12.42 11.86 -16.30
CA TYR A 283 -12.23 12.02 -14.87
C TYR A 283 -13.12 11.02 -14.12
N LEU A 284 -12.64 10.49 -13.01
CA LEU A 284 -13.48 9.73 -12.08
C LEU A 284 -14.03 10.67 -11.00
N HIS A 285 -15.34 10.68 -10.83
CA HIS A 285 -15.97 11.47 -9.78
C HIS A 285 -15.52 10.98 -8.41
N LYS A 286 -15.20 11.88 -7.47
CA LYS A 286 -14.68 11.52 -6.13
C LYS A 286 -15.53 10.52 -5.33
N ARG A 287 -16.84 10.41 -5.59
CA ARG A 287 -17.71 9.37 -4.99
C ARG A 287 -17.35 7.95 -5.39
N PHE A 288 -16.75 7.76 -6.57
CA PHE A 288 -16.19 6.49 -7.01
C PHE A 288 -15.29 5.89 -5.91
N PHE A 289 -14.39 6.69 -5.33
CA PHE A 289 -13.43 6.23 -4.33
C PHE A 289 -14.05 5.86 -2.99
N ALA A 290 -15.21 6.45 -2.65
CA ALA A 290 -15.97 6.04 -1.48
C ALA A 290 -16.54 4.63 -1.69
N GLU A 291 -17.20 4.40 -2.83
CA GLU A 291 -17.83 3.12 -3.15
C GLU A 291 -16.84 2.03 -3.56
N ALA A 292 -15.70 2.41 -4.13
CA ALA A 292 -14.66 1.48 -4.54
C ALA A 292 -13.86 0.94 -3.35
N GLY A 293 -13.94 1.55 -2.15
CA GLY A 293 -13.28 1.08 -0.93
C GLY A 293 -12.08 1.90 -0.45
N LEU A 294 -11.65 2.91 -1.21
CA LEU A 294 -10.50 3.75 -0.83
C LEU A 294 -10.76 4.51 0.48
N TRP A 295 -12.00 4.91 0.76
CA TRP A 295 -12.29 5.59 2.03
C TRP A 295 -12.17 4.65 3.23
N ALA A 296 -12.63 3.40 3.10
CA ALA A 296 -12.45 2.40 4.15
C ALA A 296 -10.95 2.12 4.36
N SER A 297 -10.16 2.10 3.27
CA SER A 297 -8.71 1.90 3.37
C SER A 297 -7.95 3.05 4.00
N LEU A 298 -8.55 4.23 4.17
CA LEU A 298 -7.96 5.39 4.86
C LEU A 298 -8.54 5.62 6.26
N ASN A 299 -9.78 5.20 6.50
CA ASN A 299 -10.54 5.54 7.71
C ASN A 299 -10.85 4.35 8.61
N GLY A 300 -10.58 3.13 8.15
CA GLY A 300 -10.94 1.88 8.81
C GLY A 300 -12.21 1.29 8.22
N PRO A 301 -12.49 0.00 8.54
CA PRO A 301 -13.74 -0.63 8.14
C PRO A 301 -14.93 0.16 8.72
N PRO A 302 -16.07 0.22 8.01
CA PRO A 302 -17.29 0.78 8.59
C PRO A 302 -17.63 0.00 9.86
N VAL A 303 -17.92 0.72 10.94
CA VAL A 303 -18.45 0.09 12.16
C VAL A 303 -19.81 -0.49 11.80
N VAL A 304 -19.89 -1.81 11.68
CA VAL A 304 -21.19 -2.49 11.54
C VAL A 304 -21.80 -2.48 12.93
N GLU A 305 -22.73 -1.57 13.18
CA GLU A 305 -23.60 -1.68 14.35
C GLU A 305 -24.41 -2.97 14.19
N THR A 306 -24.03 -4.01 14.94
CA THR A 306 -24.89 -5.17 15.14
C THR A 306 -26.15 -4.69 15.86
N ARG A 307 -27.24 -4.56 15.10
CA ARG A 307 -28.58 -4.36 15.63
C ARG A 307 -29.18 -5.69 16.08
#